data_AF-A0A6P7T0I5-F1
#
_entry.id   AF-A0A6P7T0I5-F1
#
_cell.length_a   1.000
_cell.length_b   1.000
_cell.length_c   1.000
_cell.angle_alpha   90.00
_cell.angle_beta   90.00
_cell.angle_gamma   90.00
#
_symmetry.space_group_name_H-M   'P 1'
#
loop_
_entity.id
_entity.type
_entity.pdbx_description
1 polymer ?
#
loop_
_entity_poly.entity_id
_entity_poly.type
_entity_poly.pdbx_seq_one_letter_code
_entity_poly.pdbx_strand_id
1 'polypeptide(L)'
;MAGFTEGVVMNSCPDDDRSQCDNSSEMTFVRLLSPRVNDVPTSEYDHAAHCMIYCRTNKAWFGNTIKANIMMQFRFDGCIGFPGGAVEANETIVMGLNRELQEEIALNLDKYSIKDSDHLVSHIYKERNFVLHFFIKSVTEEDFNEIQAAGLTSEFYGTEVMGTVIPPLFTMSNGISGLPNFLANMFIGNAKQQLLYALESCEILSKTEINEAVMKSKIIKKQNV
;
A
#
# COMPACT_ATOMS: atom_id res chain seq x y z
N MET A 1 -4.81 27.11 15.82
CA MET A 1 -5.75 26.07 15.35
C MET A 1 -5.96 26.25 13.85
N ALA A 2 -5.09 25.66 13.03
CA ALA A 2 -5.36 25.56 11.60
C ALA A 2 -6.35 24.38 11.44
N GLY A 3 -7.55 24.67 10.94
CA GLY A 3 -8.58 23.66 10.77
C GLY A 3 -8.23 22.72 9.62
N PHE A 4 -7.95 21.47 9.93
CA PHE A 4 -7.96 20.40 8.93
C PHE A 4 -9.41 20.14 8.54
N THR A 5 -9.74 20.38 7.27
CA THR A 5 -11.04 19.99 6.73
C THR A 5 -11.06 18.47 6.53
N GLU A 6 -12.08 17.81 7.07
CA GLU A 6 -12.30 16.37 6.85
C GLU A 6 -12.43 16.11 5.35
N GLY A 7 -11.52 15.29 4.81
CA GLY A 7 -11.63 14.76 3.46
C GLY A 7 -12.68 13.66 3.38
N VAL A 8 -12.91 13.17 2.16
CA VAL A 8 -13.84 12.07 1.88
C VAL A 8 -13.55 10.89 2.83
N VAL A 9 -14.55 10.54 3.64
CA VAL A 9 -14.51 9.32 4.44
C VAL A 9 -14.55 8.15 3.46
N MET A 10 -13.45 7.40 3.41
CA MET A 10 -13.43 6.12 2.69
C MET A 10 -14.03 5.08 3.63
N ASN A 11 -15.36 4.97 3.63
CA ASN A 11 -16.03 3.90 4.37
C ASN A 11 -15.52 2.55 3.86
N SER A 12 -15.14 1.64 4.76
CA SER A 12 -15.38 0.23 4.49
C SER A 12 -16.86 0.11 4.14
N CYS A 13 -17.20 -0.43 2.96
CA CYS A 13 -18.61 -0.69 2.68
C CYS A 13 -19.16 -1.65 3.76
N PRO A 14 -20.36 -1.37 4.30
CA PRO A 14 -20.98 -2.15 5.36
C PRO A 14 -21.52 -3.49 4.84
N ASP A 15 -21.86 -4.35 5.80
CA ASP A 15 -22.44 -5.70 5.71
C ASP A 15 -21.45 -6.85 5.85
N ASP A 16 -21.06 -7.13 7.10
CA ASP A 16 -21.03 -8.51 7.59
C ASP A 16 -21.50 -8.55 9.05
N ASP A 17 -22.66 -9.18 9.27
CA ASP A 17 -23.27 -9.46 10.57
C ASP A 17 -22.79 -10.84 11.05
N ARG A 18 -22.18 -10.86 12.24
CA ARG A 18 -21.81 -12.00 13.14
C ARG A 18 -20.39 -12.56 12.99
N SER A 19 -19.39 -12.08 13.76
CA SER A 19 -19.16 -12.21 15.22
C SER A 19 -18.69 -13.60 15.67
N GLN A 20 -17.36 -13.74 15.84
CA GLN A 20 -16.76 -14.22 17.10
C GLN A 20 -15.24 -14.02 17.13
N CYS A 21 -14.78 -12.80 16.82
CA CYS A 21 -13.52 -12.20 17.31
C CYS A 21 -13.40 -10.74 16.80
N ASP A 22 -14.52 -10.03 16.71
CA ASP A 22 -14.53 -8.64 16.23
C ASP A 22 -15.19 -7.74 17.27
N ASN A 23 -14.34 -7.04 18.00
CA ASN A 23 -14.72 -5.92 18.86
C ASN A 23 -13.92 -4.70 18.39
N SER A 24 -13.94 -4.43 17.08
CA SER A 24 -13.43 -3.18 16.53
C SER A 24 -14.53 -2.49 15.75
N SER A 25 -14.93 -1.31 16.22
CA SER A 25 -15.55 -0.26 15.41
C SER A 25 -14.93 -0.22 14.02
N GLU A 26 -15.75 -0.09 12.95
CA GLU A 26 -15.26 0.15 11.58
C GLU A 26 -14.07 1.11 11.59
N MET A 27 -12.88 0.60 11.23
CA MET A 27 -11.66 1.41 11.22
C MET A 27 -11.81 2.50 10.16
N THR A 28 -12.07 3.73 10.62
CA THR A 28 -12.37 4.85 9.75
C THR A 28 -11.09 5.63 9.46
N PHE A 29 -10.55 5.47 8.25
CA PHE A 29 -9.43 6.27 7.78
C PHE A 29 -9.95 7.52 7.08
N VAL A 30 -9.60 8.68 7.60
CA VAL A 30 -9.95 9.97 6.97
C VAL A 30 -8.77 10.44 6.14
N ARG A 31 -8.99 10.62 4.84
CA ARG A 31 -7.98 11.21 3.96
C ARG A 31 -7.72 12.66 4.37
N LEU A 32 -6.44 13.02 4.52
CA LEU A 32 -6.06 14.42 4.66
C LEU A 32 -6.16 15.12 3.31
N LEU A 33 -6.86 16.26 3.31
CA LEU A 33 -6.97 17.13 2.14
C LEU A 33 -5.69 17.93 1.89
N SER A 34 -4.77 18.03 2.86
CA SER A 34 -3.47 18.64 2.63
C SER A 34 -2.53 17.66 1.92
N PRO A 35 -2.01 18.00 0.73
CA PRO A 35 -1.23 17.08 -0.08
C PRO A 35 0.26 17.08 0.29
N ARG A 36 0.70 17.77 1.35
CA ARG A 36 2.12 17.86 1.71
C ARG A 36 2.38 17.21 3.06
N VAL A 37 3.42 16.39 3.09
CA VAL A 37 3.97 15.71 4.27
C VAL A 37 4.09 16.65 5.48
N ASN A 38 4.53 17.90 5.23
CA ASN A 38 4.85 18.88 6.27
C ASN A 38 3.65 19.63 6.85
N ASP A 39 2.45 19.44 6.30
CA ASP A 39 1.26 20.13 6.79
C ASP A 39 0.57 19.38 7.95
N VAL A 40 1.04 18.17 8.28
CA VAL A 40 0.48 17.34 9.34
C VAL A 40 1.15 17.68 10.68
N PRO A 41 0.41 17.93 11.77
CA PRO A 41 1.01 18.23 13.08
C PRO A 41 1.76 17.01 13.59
N THR A 42 3.09 17.12 13.75
CA THR A 42 3.96 15.99 14.10
C THR A 42 4.02 15.66 15.59
N SER A 43 3.54 16.56 16.46
CA SER A 43 3.66 16.41 17.91
C SER A 43 2.44 15.76 18.59
N GLU A 44 1.34 15.56 17.86
CA GLU A 44 0.08 15.02 18.41
C GLU A 44 -0.24 13.60 17.94
N TYR A 45 0.50 13.11 16.94
CA TYR A 45 0.24 11.85 16.27
C TYR A 45 1.52 11.03 16.17
N ASP A 46 1.38 9.71 16.27
CA ASP A 46 2.41 8.79 15.80
C ASP A 46 2.33 8.69 14.27
N HIS A 47 3.46 8.42 13.62
CA HIS A 47 3.56 8.44 12.16
C HIS A 47 4.07 7.10 11.63
N ALA A 48 3.52 6.65 10.51
CA ALA A 48 4.17 5.66 9.67
C ALA A 48 4.17 6.12 8.20
N ALA A 49 5.17 5.68 7.47
CA ALA A 49 5.33 5.97 6.06
C ALA A 49 5.58 4.68 5.30
N HIS A 50 4.88 4.51 4.18
CA HIS A 50 5.07 3.38 3.28
C HIS A 50 5.19 3.86 1.84
N CYS A 51 5.82 3.04 0.98
CA CYS A 51 6.06 3.41 -0.41
C CYS A 51 5.60 2.33 -1.40
N MET A 52 4.86 2.74 -2.43
CA MET A 52 4.65 1.93 -3.63
C MET A 52 5.82 2.12 -4.60
N ILE A 53 6.76 1.18 -4.61
CA ILE A 53 7.78 1.10 -5.67
C ILE A 53 7.18 0.31 -6.84
N TYR A 54 7.24 0.87 -8.06
CA TYR A 54 6.64 0.25 -9.23
C TYR A 54 7.42 0.51 -10.53
N CYS A 55 7.28 -0.40 -11.49
CA CYS A 55 7.73 -0.19 -12.87
C CYS A 55 6.59 -0.46 -13.85
N ARG A 56 6.47 0.36 -14.91
CA ARG A 56 5.53 0.07 -16.00
C ARG A 56 6.11 -1.03 -16.90
N THR A 57 5.23 -1.89 -17.39
CA THR A 57 5.58 -2.95 -18.34
C THR A 57 4.41 -3.20 -19.28
N ASN A 58 4.62 -3.97 -20.34
CA ASN A 58 3.59 -4.38 -21.29
C ASN A 58 3.69 -5.88 -21.62
N LYS A 59 4.32 -6.64 -20.71
CA LYS A 59 4.48 -8.09 -20.85
C LYS A 59 3.11 -8.76 -20.98
N ALA A 60 3.01 -9.69 -21.93
CA ALA A 60 1.83 -10.51 -22.12
C ALA A 60 1.93 -11.80 -21.30
N TRP A 61 0.85 -12.18 -20.63
CA TRP A 61 0.73 -13.44 -19.90
C TRP A 61 -0.66 -14.05 -20.10
N PHE A 62 -0.73 -15.23 -20.73
CA PHE A 62 -1.98 -15.91 -21.10
C PHE A 62 -3.02 -14.99 -21.78
N GLY A 63 -2.58 -14.18 -22.74
CA GLY A 63 -3.45 -13.26 -23.48
C GLY A 63 -3.84 -11.98 -22.73
N ASN A 64 -3.35 -11.78 -21.51
CA ASN A 64 -3.54 -10.54 -20.73
C ASN A 64 -2.29 -9.68 -20.81
N THR A 65 -2.45 -8.36 -20.78
CA THR A 65 -1.32 -7.41 -20.67
C THR A 65 -1.10 -7.05 -19.21
N ILE A 66 0.11 -7.26 -18.70
CA ILE A 66 0.54 -6.77 -17.40
C ILE A 66 1.00 -5.32 -17.58
N LYS A 67 0.31 -4.35 -16.95
CA LYS A 67 0.54 -2.91 -17.15
C LYS A 67 1.66 -2.33 -16.27
N ALA A 68 1.89 -2.96 -15.12
CA ALA A 68 2.95 -2.60 -14.19
C ALA A 68 3.24 -3.78 -13.24
N ASN A 69 4.45 -3.79 -12.68
CA ASN A 69 4.76 -4.55 -11.48
C ASN A 69 4.84 -3.59 -10.30
N ILE A 70 4.28 -4.00 -9.17
CA ILE A 70 4.26 -3.24 -7.92
C ILE A 70 4.89 -4.10 -6.83
N MET A 71 5.75 -3.50 -6.02
CA MET A 71 6.36 -4.17 -4.87
C MET A 71 5.45 -4.03 -3.65
N MET A 72 4.93 -5.17 -3.18
CA MET A 72 4.32 -5.33 -1.88
C MET A 72 5.07 -6.43 -1.11
N GLN A 73 4.80 -6.59 0.17
CA GLN A 73 5.43 -7.60 1.02
C GLN A 73 4.38 -8.47 1.70
N PHE A 74 4.72 -9.74 1.91
CA PHE A 74 4.08 -10.58 2.90
C PHE A 74 4.77 -10.36 4.25
N ARG A 75 4.01 -10.01 5.28
CA ARG A 75 4.54 -9.61 6.58
C ARG A 75 4.48 -10.76 7.59
N PHE A 76 5.24 -10.62 8.67
CA PHE A 76 5.26 -11.57 9.79
C PHE A 76 3.88 -11.83 10.42
N ASP A 77 2.98 -10.84 10.37
CA ASP A 77 1.60 -10.90 10.89
C ASP A 77 0.63 -11.63 9.94
N GLY A 78 1.13 -12.19 8.84
CA GLY A 78 0.34 -12.92 7.85
C GLY A 78 -0.48 -12.03 6.91
N CYS A 79 -0.24 -10.72 6.91
CA CYS A 79 -0.91 -9.78 6.03
C CYS A 79 -0.01 -9.31 4.87
N ILE A 80 -0.66 -8.77 3.82
CA ILE A 80 0.02 -8.09 2.72
C ILE A 80 0.09 -6.58 2.99
N GLY A 81 1.26 -5.99 2.80
CA GLY A 81 1.52 -4.56 3.01
C GLY A 81 2.49 -3.96 2.00
N PHE A 82 2.74 -2.66 2.12
CA PHE A 82 3.81 -1.98 1.41
C PHE A 82 5.06 -1.91 2.28
N PRO A 83 6.26 -1.85 1.68
CA PRO A 83 7.49 -1.61 2.42
C PRO A 83 7.49 -0.22 3.07
N GLY A 84 8.06 -0.16 4.27
CA GLY A 84 8.06 1.00 5.15
C GLY A 84 7.51 0.68 6.54
N GLY A 85 7.51 1.67 7.42
CA GLY A 85 7.23 1.43 8.83
C GLY A 85 6.99 2.72 9.62
N ALA A 86 7.14 2.61 10.93
CA ALA A 86 6.99 3.73 11.85
C ALA A 86 8.09 4.77 11.64
N VAL A 87 7.77 6.05 11.86
CA VAL A 87 8.75 7.14 11.82
C VAL A 87 9.09 7.52 13.25
N GLU A 88 10.38 7.58 13.58
CA GLU A 88 10.83 7.93 14.93
C GLU A 88 10.68 9.43 15.22
N ALA A 89 10.55 9.79 16.50
CA ALA A 89 10.26 11.17 16.92
C ALA A 89 11.34 12.20 16.54
N ASN A 90 12.58 11.76 16.29
CA ASN A 90 13.72 12.58 15.87
C ASN A 90 13.95 12.58 14.34
N GLU A 91 13.09 11.91 13.57
CA GLU A 91 13.20 11.80 12.12
C GLU A 91 12.20 12.71 11.40
N THR A 92 12.55 13.15 10.19
CA THR A 92 11.54 13.59 9.24
C THR A 92 10.84 12.37 8.64
N ILE A 93 9.61 12.52 8.14
CA ILE A 93 8.86 11.41 7.53
C ILE A 93 9.65 10.73 6.40
N VAL A 94 10.34 11.51 5.56
CA VAL A 94 11.18 10.98 4.47
C VAL A 94 12.45 10.30 4.99
N MET A 95 13.04 10.78 6.08
CA MET A 95 14.17 10.10 6.71
C MET A 95 13.76 8.73 7.25
N GLY A 96 12.69 8.68 8.05
CA GLY A 96 12.19 7.41 8.60
C GLY A 96 11.80 6.45 7.50
N LEU A 97 11.08 6.90 6.47
CA LEU A 97 10.75 6.05 5.32
C LEU A 97 11.99 5.48 4.63
N ASN A 98 13.02 6.30 4.35
CA ASN A 98 14.23 5.79 3.69
C ASN A 98 15.01 4.81 4.57
N ARG A 99 15.06 5.02 5.89
CA ARG A 99 15.63 4.06 6.84
C ARG A 99 14.89 2.72 6.76
N GLU A 100 13.57 2.75 6.90
CA GLU A 100 12.73 1.54 6.83
C GLU A 100 12.90 0.78 5.50
N LEU A 101 12.94 1.50 4.36
CA LEU A 101 13.17 0.87 3.06
C LEU A 101 14.58 0.27 2.92
N GLN A 102 15.58 0.87 3.56
CA GLN A 102 16.93 0.29 3.59
C GLN A 102 16.95 -1.00 4.42
N GLU A 103 16.29 -1.03 5.57
CA GLU A 103 16.26 -2.16 6.49
C GLU A 103 15.40 -3.33 5.94
N GLU A 104 14.23 -3.04 5.37
CA GLU A 104 13.26 -4.05 4.94
C GLU A 104 13.51 -4.63 3.54
N ILE A 105 14.00 -3.81 2.61
CA ILE A 105 14.18 -4.22 1.20
C ILE A 105 15.58 -3.96 0.67
N ALA A 106 16.55 -3.63 1.53
CA ALA A 106 17.93 -3.31 1.15
C ALA A 106 18.00 -2.23 0.06
N LEU A 107 17.11 -1.22 0.13
CA LEU A 107 17.03 -0.20 -0.91
C LEU A 107 18.34 0.59 -1.00
N ASN A 108 18.92 0.67 -2.20
CA ASN A 108 20.08 1.52 -2.45
C ASN A 108 19.64 3.00 -2.49
N LEU A 109 19.83 3.70 -1.37
CA LEU A 109 19.40 5.08 -1.20
C LEU A 109 20.15 6.07 -2.12
N ASP A 110 21.38 5.77 -2.55
CA ASP A 110 22.11 6.64 -3.48
C ASP A 110 21.43 6.74 -4.85
N LYS A 111 20.70 5.68 -5.24
CA LYS A 111 20.01 5.58 -6.53
C LYS A 111 18.51 5.82 -6.41
N TYR A 112 17.89 5.35 -5.33
CA TYR A 112 16.43 5.22 -5.22
C TYR A 112 15.82 5.96 -4.02
N SER A 113 16.55 6.85 -3.34
CA SER A 113 16.03 7.61 -2.20
C SER A 113 14.65 8.20 -2.49
N ILE A 114 13.72 8.01 -1.57
CA ILE A 114 12.40 8.64 -1.58
C ILE A 114 12.56 10.11 -1.19
N LYS A 115 11.80 10.97 -1.84
CA LYS A 115 11.82 12.43 -1.64
C LYS A 115 10.43 12.94 -1.23
N ASP A 116 10.35 14.15 -0.71
CA ASP A 116 9.06 14.79 -0.41
C ASP A 116 8.15 14.87 -1.66
N SER A 117 8.74 15.03 -2.85
CA SER A 117 8.02 15.06 -4.12
C SER A 117 7.36 13.73 -4.50
N ASP A 118 7.79 12.63 -3.86
CA ASP A 118 7.25 11.29 -4.09
C ASP A 118 5.99 11.03 -3.23
N HIS A 119 5.59 11.98 -2.36
CA HIS A 119 4.39 11.85 -1.53
C HIS A 119 3.11 11.88 -2.37
N LEU A 120 2.22 10.93 -2.12
CA LEU A 120 0.94 10.82 -2.81
C LEU A 120 -0.22 11.26 -1.91
N VAL A 121 -0.29 10.75 -0.68
CA VAL A 121 -1.43 10.98 0.21
C VAL A 121 -1.09 10.65 1.67
N SER A 122 -1.78 11.32 2.60
CA SER A 122 -1.78 10.95 4.02
C SER A 122 -3.18 10.62 4.50
N HIS A 123 -3.30 9.67 5.42
CA HIS A 123 -4.55 9.30 6.08
C HIS A 123 -4.40 9.41 7.59
N ILE A 124 -5.38 9.99 8.25
CA ILE A 124 -5.47 9.95 9.72
C ILE A 124 -6.28 8.73 10.13
N TYR A 125 -5.71 7.98 11.06
CA TYR A 125 -6.40 6.99 11.86
C TYR A 125 -6.65 7.57 13.25
N LYS A 126 -7.82 8.19 13.43
CA LYS A 126 -8.12 9.03 14.59
C LYS A 126 -8.13 8.23 15.89
N GLU A 127 -8.63 7.01 15.83
CA GLU A 127 -8.80 6.13 17.00
C GLU A 127 -7.47 5.72 17.63
N ARG A 128 -6.37 5.79 16.88
CA ARG A 128 -5.01 5.49 17.37
C ARG A 128 -4.09 6.70 17.38
N ASN A 129 -4.60 7.91 17.14
CA ASN A 129 -3.78 9.10 16.95
C ASN A 129 -2.59 8.82 16.01
N PHE A 130 -2.88 8.27 14.84
CA PHE A 130 -1.87 7.80 13.91
C PHE A 130 -2.02 8.44 12.53
N VAL A 131 -0.92 8.83 11.88
CA VAL A 131 -0.93 9.31 10.49
C VAL A 131 -0.14 8.37 9.58
N LEU A 132 -0.81 7.91 8.53
CA LEU A 132 -0.27 6.99 7.54
C LEU A 132 0.06 7.76 6.27
N HIS A 133 1.35 8.02 6.06
CA HIS A 133 1.88 8.67 4.86
C HIS A 133 2.15 7.63 3.78
N PHE A 134 1.79 7.96 2.54
CA PHE A 134 1.96 7.07 1.41
C PHE A 134 2.68 7.76 0.26
N PHE A 135 3.73 7.12 -0.22
CA PHE A 135 4.62 7.60 -1.26
C PHE A 135 4.59 6.67 -2.48
N ILE A 136 4.98 7.20 -3.63
CA ILE A 136 5.08 6.46 -4.88
C ILE A 136 6.45 6.66 -5.52
N LYS A 137 7.08 5.58 -5.98
CA LYS A 137 8.37 5.61 -6.65
C LYS A 137 8.31 4.82 -7.96
N SER A 138 8.37 5.52 -9.08
CA SER A 138 8.54 4.87 -10.38
C SER A 138 10.02 4.57 -10.65
N VAL A 139 10.32 3.35 -11.05
CA VAL A 139 11.65 2.88 -11.43
C VAL A 139 11.61 2.16 -12.78
N THR A 140 12.78 1.91 -13.38
CA THR A 140 12.85 1.07 -14.58
C THR A 140 12.56 -0.39 -14.25
N GLU A 141 12.26 -1.22 -15.25
CA GLU A 141 12.03 -2.65 -15.03
C GLU A 141 13.31 -3.38 -14.55
N GLU A 142 14.48 -2.95 -15.02
CA GLU A 142 15.78 -3.45 -14.56
C GLU A 142 16.00 -3.12 -13.09
N ASP A 143 15.82 -1.85 -12.70
CA ASP A 143 15.94 -1.40 -11.32
C ASP A 143 14.94 -2.11 -10.40
N PHE A 144 13.71 -2.34 -10.87
CA PHE A 144 12.71 -3.09 -10.09
C PHE A 144 13.16 -4.53 -9.80
N ASN A 145 13.80 -5.20 -10.76
CA ASN A 145 14.36 -6.53 -10.54
C ASN A 145 15.59 -6.51 -9.62
N GLU A 146 16.43 -5.48 -9.72
CA GLU A 146 17.56 -5.25 -8.82
C GLU A 146 17.08 -5.10 -7.37
N ILE A 147 16.08 -4.24 -7.11
CA ILE A 147 15.53 -4.01 -5.77
C ILE A 147 14.90 -5.30 -5.22
N GLN A 148 14.15 -6.06 -6.03
CA GLN A 148 13.59 -7.34 -5.60
C GLN A 148 14.66 -8.35 -5.19
N ALA A 149 15.75 -8.44 -5.95
CA ALA A 149 16.85 -9.34 -5.63
C ALA A 149 17.58 -8.91 -4.36
N ALA A 150 17.81 -7.60 -4.19
CA ALA A 150 18.43 -7.04 -2.98
C ALA A 150 17.58 -7.27 -1.72
N GLY A 151 16.24 -7.24 -1.84
CA GLY A 151 15.35 -7.51 -0.72
C GLY A 151 15.51 -8.89 -0.08
N LEU A 152 16.10 -9.87 -0.78
CA LEU A 152 16.43 -11.19 -0.20
C LEU A 152 17.62 -11.14 0.77
N THR A 153 18.40 -10.06 0.74
CA THR A 153 19.56 -9.84 1.62
C THR A 153 19.30 -8.75 2.66
N SER A 154 18.05 -8.27 2.78
CA SER A 154 17.70 -7.23 3.74
C SER A 154 17.79 -7.73 5.18
N GLU A 155 17.94 -6.82 6.13
CA GLU A 155 18.09 -7.15 7.55
C GLU A 155 16.86 -7.89 8.07
N PHE A 156 15.67 -7.50 7.58
CA PHE A 156 14.39 -8.02 8.07
C PHE A 156 13.78 -9.13 7.21
N TYR A 157 14.53 -9.65 6.21
CA TYR A 157 14.09 -10.82 5.47
C TYR A 157 14.04 -12.07 6.36
N GLY A 158 12.86 -12.68 6.46
CA GLY A 158 12.60 -13.85 7.29
C GLY A 158 12.23 -13.52 8.75
N THR A 159 12.17 -12.25 9.14
CA THR A 159 11.74 -11.81 10.49
C THR A 159 10.48 -10.95 10.41
N GLU A 160 10.56 -9.74 9.86
CA GLU A 160 9.40 -8.86 9.68
C GLU A 160 8.80 -9.00 8.27
N VAL A 161 9.66 -9.27 7.29
CA VAL A 161 9.31 -9.43 5.88
C VAL A 161 9.49 -10.88 5.46
N MET A 162 8.40 -11.55 5.10
CA MET A 162 8.39 -12.96 4.68
C MET A 162 8.63 -13.14 3.17
N GLY A 163 8.64 -12.04 2.41
CA GLY A 163 8.97 -12.04 0.99
C GLY A 163 8.23 -10.97 0.20
N THR A 164 8.76 -10.65 -0.97
CA THR A 164 8.11 -9.74 -1.92
C THR A 164 6.96 -10.44 -2.63
N VAL A 165 5.82 -9.75 -2.75
CA VAL A 165 4.67 -10.17 -3.54
C VAL A 165 4.35 -9.13 -4.60
N ILE A 166 4.09 -9.58 -5.83
CA ILE A 166 3.72 -8.71 -6.96
C ILE A 166 2.23 -8.88 -7.24
N PRO A 167 1.40 -7.82 -7.06
CA PRO A 167 -0.01 -7.86 -7.43
C PRO A 167 -0.18 -8.17 -8.93
N PRO A 168 -0.95 -9.22 -9.31
CA PRO A 168 -1.26 -9.48 -10.71
C PRO A 168 -2.28 -8.46 -11.23
N LEU A 169 -1.83 -7.42 -11.94
CA LEU A 169 -2.67 -6.31 -12.44
C LEU A 169 -3.46 -6.66 -13.71
N PHE A 170 -4.07 -7.84 -13.73
CA PHE A 170 -4.94 -8.33 -14.79
C PHE A 170 -6.08 -9.14 -14.20
N THR A 171 -7.14 -9.35 -14.97
CA THR A 171 -8.24 -10.26 -14.61
C THR A 171 -8.40 -11.26 -15.74
N MET A 172 -8.28 -12.56 -15.45
CA MET A 172 -8.45 -13.60 -16.46
C MET A 172 -9.91 -13.67 -16.96
N SER A 173 -10.15 -14.39 -18.05
CA SER A 173 -11.48 -14.56 -18.66
C SER A 173 -12.54 -15.16 -17.74
N ASN A 174 -12.13 -15.92 -16.71
CA ASN A 174 -13.04 -16.41 -15.67
C ASN A 174 -13.55 -15.31 -14.71
N GLY A 175 -13.03 -14.08 -14.86
CA GLY A 175 -13.37 -12.92 -14.04
C GLY A 175 -12.77 -12.92 -12.64
N ILE A 176 -12.15 -14.00 -12.18
CA ILE A 176 -11.79 -14.21 -10.77
C ILE A 176 -10.28 -14.23 -10.58
N SER A 177 -9.55 -14.93 -11.45
CA SER A 177 -8.10 -15.08 -11.34
C SER A 177 -7.37 -13.78 -11.67
N GLY A 178 -6.29 -13.50 -10.94
CA GLY A 178 -5.52 -12.26 -11.05
C GLY A 178 -5.87 -11.27 -9.93
N LEU A 179 -6.04 -9.99 -10.28
CA LEU A 179 -6.28 -8.90 -9.34
C LEU A 179 -7.45 -9.16 -8.37
N PRO A 180 -8.61 -9.70 -8.80
CA PRO A 180 -9.72 -9.93 -7.88
C PRO A 180 -9.37 -10.91 -6.74
N ASN A 181 -8.74 -12.05 -7.07
CA ASN A 181 -8.22 -12.99 -6.08
C ASN A 181 -7.15 -12.36 -5.20
N PHE A 182 -6.24 -11.57 -5.77
CA PHE A 182 -5.21 -10.88 -4.99
C PHE A 182 -5.84 -9.93 -3.96
N LEU A 183 -6.85 -9.14 -4.35
CA LEU A 183 -7.59 -8.25 -3.48
C LEU A 183 -8.44 -8.99 -2.43
N ALA A 184 -8.68 -10.30 -2.58
CA ALA A 184 -9.38 -11.12 -1.60
C ALA A 184 -8.48 -11.56 -0.43
N ASN A 185 -7.16 -11.38 -0.51
CA ASN A 185 -6.24 -11.66 0.60
C ASN A 185 -6.43 -10.68 1.78
N MET A 186 -5.73 -10.98 2.88
CA MET A 186 -5.63 -10.10 4.04
C MET A 186 -4.57 -9.02 3.80
N PHE A 187 -4.94 -7.76 4.04
CA PHE A 187 -4.06 -6.60 3.93
C PHE A 187 -3.96 -5.91 5.28
N ILE A 188 -2.78 -5.39 5.61
CA ILE A 188 -2.58 -4.65 6.84
C ILE A 188 -3.16 -3.24 6.73
N GLY A 189 -3.84 -2.77 7.79
CA GLY A 189 -4.35 -1.41 7.90
C GLY A 189 -5.13 -0.94 6.67
N ASN A 190 -4.68 0.15 6.05
CA ASN A 190 -5.26 0.72 4.83
C ASN A 190 -4.44 0.42 3.55
N ALA A 191 -3.53 -0.57 3.58
CA ALA A 191 -2.65 -0.88 2.46
C ALA A 191 -3.43 -1.24 1.18
N LYS A 192 -4.57 -1.94 1.32
CA LYS A 192 -5.45 -2.24 0.17
C LYS A 192 -6.00 -0.95 -0.45
N GLN A 193 -6.49 -0.02 0.35
CA GLN A 193 -7.01 1.27 -0.12
C GLN A 193 -5.91 2.11 -0.78
N GLN A 194 -4.71 2.14 -0.17
CA GLN A 194 -3.54 2.82 -0.74
C GLN A 194 -3.15 2.24 -2.11
N LEU A 195 -3.15 0.91 -2.26
CA LEU A 195 -2.91 0.25 -3.54
C LEU A 195 -3.91 0.71 -4.60
N LEU A 196 -5.21 0.64 -4.30
CA LEU A 196 -6.26 1.02 -5.26
C LEU A 196 -6.17 2.51 -5.63
N TYR A 197 -5.95 3.38 -4.64
CA TYR A 197 -5.81 4.81 -4.84
C TYR A 197 -4.60 5.15 -5.72
N ALA A 198 -3.46 4.47 -5.51
CA ALA A 198 -2.26 4.70 -6.31
C ALA A 198 -2.36 4.12 -7.72
N LEU A 199 -3.04 2.98 -7.92
CA LEU A 199 -3.32 2.43 -9.25
C LEU A 199 -4.11 3.41 -10.13
N GLU A 200 -5.12 4.07 -9.55
CA GLU A 200 -5.90 5.11 -10.22
C GLU A 200 -5.06 6.38 -10.43
N SER A 201 -4.41 6.89 -9.37
CA SER A 201 -3.65 8.14 -9.41
C SER A 201 -2.45 8.09 -10.34
N CYS A 202 -1.84 6.92 -10.49
CA CYS A 202 -0.72 6.70 -11.40
C CYS A 202 -1.18 6.29 -12.81
N GLU A 203 -2.49 6.25 -13.10
CA GLU A 203 -3.04 5.81 -14.40
C GLU A 203 -2.49 4.44 -14.85
N ILE A 204 -2.39 3.51 -13.89
CA ILE A 204 -2.00 2.12 -14.17
C ILE A 204 -3.26 1.33 -14.54
N LEU A 205 -4.34 1.53 -13.78
CA LEU A 205 -5.66 0.97 -14.07
C LEU A 205 -6.70 2.09 -14.08
N SER A 206 -7.69 1.95 -14.95
CA SER A 206 -8.86 2.82 -14.91
C SER A 206 -9.73 2.53 -13.68
N LYS A 207 -10.52 3.53 -13.29
CA LYS A 207 -11.51 3.39 -12.22
C LYS A 207 -12.48 2.24 -12.46
N THR A 208 -12.87 2.00 -13.71
CA THR A 208 -13.75 0.89 -14.09
C THR A 208 -13.09 -0.47 -13.81
N GLU A 209 -11.85 -0.67 -14.26
CA GLU A 209 -11.08 -1.89 -14.00
C GLU A 209 -10.92 -2.15 -12.50
N ILE A 210 -10.61 -1.10 -11.73
CA ILE A 210 -10.48 -1.17 -10.27
C ILE A 210 -11.80 -1.58 -9.62
N ASN A 211 -12.91 -0.90 -9.96
CA ASN A 211 -14.22 -1.19 -9.38
C ASN A 211 -14.69 -2.62 -9.68
N GLU A 212 -14.48 -3.09 -10.91
CA GLU A 212 -14.80 -4.46 -11.28
C GLU A 212 -14.00 -5.48 -10.47
N ALA A 213 -12.69 -5.27 -10.32
CA ALA A 213 -11.85 -6.17 -9.53
C ALA A 213 -12.25 -6.18 -8.04
N VAL A 214 -12.55 -5.02 -7.48
CA VAL A 214 -13.04 -4.89 -6.10
C VAL A 214 -14.36 -5.62 -5.90
N MET A 215 -15.34 -5.42 -6.78
CA MET A 215 -16.63 -6.11 -6.69
C MET A 215 -16.46 -7.64 -6.71
N LYS A 216 -15.63 -8.15 -7.63
CA LYS A 216 -15.39 -9.59 -7.74
C LYS A 216 -14.62 -10.14 -6.53
N SER A 217 -13.68 -9.38 -5.96
CA SER A 217 -12.97 -9.77 -4.72
C SER A 217 -13.90 -10.03 -3.54
N LYS A 218 -15.01 -9.27 -3.44
CA LYS A 218 -16.02 -9.45 -2.39
C LYS A 218 -16.81 -10.75 -2.55
N ILE A 219 -17.09 -11.15 -3.80
CA ILE A 219 -17.79 -12.41 -4.10
C ILE A 219 -16.92 -13.60 -3.69
N ILE A 220 -15.62 -13.55 -3.99
CA ILE A 220 -14.66 -14.60 -3.64
C ILE A 220 -14.57 -14.79 -2.13
N LYS A 221 -14.48 -13.70 -1.35
CA LYS A 221 -14.44 -13.80 0.12
C LYS A 221 -15.65 -14.55 0.69
N LYS A 222 -16.85 -14.34 0.14
CA LYS A 222 -18.07 -15.04 0.58
C LYS A 222 -18.08 -16.55 0.27
N GLN A 223 -17.21 -17.03 -0.61
CA GLN A 223 -17.13 -18.44 -0.99
C GLN A 223 -16.07 -19.22 -0.20
N ASN A 224 -15.11 -18.52 0.41
CA ASN A 224 -14.01 -19.11 1.18
C ASN A 224 -14.27 -19.10 2.70
N VAL A 225 -15.46 -18.65 3.12
CA VAL A 225 -15.94 -18.64 4.52
C VAL A 225 -17.02 -19.69 4.68
#